data_AF-A0A397EZA1-F1
#
_entry.id   AF-A0A397EZA1-F1
#
_cell.length_a   1.000
_cell.length_b   1.000
_cell.length_c   1.000
_cell.angle_alpha   90.00
_cell.angle_beta   90.00
_cell.angle_gamma   90.00
#
_symmetry.space_group_name_H-M   'P 1'
#
loop_
_entity.id
_entity.type
_entity.pdbx_description
1 polymer ?
#
loop_
_entity_poly.entity_id
_entity_poly.type
_entity_poly.pdbx_seq_one_letter_code
_entity_poly.pdbx_strand_id
1 'polypeptide(L)'
;MLARSYATFAEAASFAELSHRASSVYGDIVCGFVHKGTLGVTLNPPDKQAVQTWDDNRDLIVLRESIQQPKVLGRVAKSRLQRQAVRKPL
;
A
#
# COMPACT_ATOMS: atom_id res chain seq x y z
N MET A 1 -4.38 -19.83 0.87
CA MET A 1 -4.38 -18.37 1.10
C MET A 1 -5.12 -17.76 -0.08
N LEU A 2 -6.32 -17.18 0.12
CA LEU A 2 -7.08 -16.59 -0.98
C LEU A 2 -6.30 -15.39 -1.54
N ALA A 3 -6.17 -15.29 -2.87
CA ALA A 3 -5.58 -14.12 -3.51
C ALA A 3 -6.44 -12.89 -3.17
N ARG A 4 -5.84 -11.88 -2.52
CA ARG A 4 -6.50 -10.60 -2.27
C ARG A 4 -6.36 -9.74 -3.53
N SER A 5 -7.49 -9.42 -4.15
CA SER A 5 -7.52 -8.46 -5.27
C SER A 5 -7.79 -7.07 -4.72
N TYR A 6 -6.88 -6.13 -4.95
CA TYR A 6 -7.08 -4.73 -4.56
C TYR A 6 -7.82 -3.95 -5.65
N ALA A 7 -7.75 -4.41 -6.90
CA ALA A 7 -8.52 -3.91 -8.03
C ALA A 7 -9.19 -5.07 -8.78
N THR A 8 -10.30 -4.80 -9.45
CA THR A 8 -10.89 -5.71 -10.46
C THR A 8 -10.23 -5.48 -11.83
N PHE A 9 -10.26 -6.48 -12.72
CA PHE A 9 -9.72 -6.32 -14.07
C PHE A 9 -10.37 -5.14 -14.80
N ALA A 10 -9.52 -4.30 -15.42
CA ALA A 10 -9.90 -3.07 -16.13
C ALA A 10 -10.63 -2.02 -15.26
N GLU A 11 -10.48 -2.07 -13.93
CA GLU A 11 -11.06 -1.08 -13.03
C GLU A 11 -10.45 0.31 -13.26
N ALA A 12 -11.29 1.31 -13.48
CA ALA A 12 -10.86 2.71 -13.46
C ALA A 12 -10.83 3.19 -12.00
N ALA A 13 -9.63 3.32 -11.44
CA ALA A 13 -9.43 3.79 -10.07
C ALA A 13 -8.12 4.58 -9.94
N SER A 14 -8.10 5.52 -9.01
CA SER A 14 -6.89 6.24 -8.61
C SER A 14 -6.04 5.40 -7.67
N PHE A 15 -4.74 5.72 -7.58
CA PHE A 15 -3.86 5.08 -6.61
C PHE A 15 -4.31 5.34 -5.17
N ALA A 16 -4.87 6.52 -4.89
CA ALA A 16 -5.42 6.88 -3.58
C ALA A 16 -6.61 5.99 -3.20
N GLU A 17 -7.54 5.71 -4.13
CA GLU A 17 -8.68 4.82 -3.89
C GLU A 17 -8.23 3.40 -3.59
N LEU A 18 -7.30 2.86 -4.38
CA LEU A 18 -6.76 1.51 -4.13
C LEU A 18 -6.01 1.43 -2.79
N SER A 19 -5.24 2.47 -2.45
CA SER A 19 -4.53 2.57 -1.17
C SER A 19 -5.51 2.62 0.01
N HIS A 20 -6.57 3.42 -0.12
CA HIS A 20 -7.62 3.52 0.89
C HIS A 20 -8.34 2.18 1.07
N ARG A 21 -8.74 1.54 -0.03
CA ARG A 21 -9.38 0.21 0.01
C ARG A 21 -8.49 -0.83 0.66
N ALA A 22 -7.21 -0.89 0.30
CA ALA A 22 -6.24 -1.82 0.88
C ALA A 22 -6.10 -1.64 2.39
N SER A 23 -6.01 -0.39 2.84
CA SER A 23 -5.90 -0.05 4.26
C SER A 23 -7.19 -0.37 5.02
N SER A 24 -8.35 0.04 4.50
CA SER A 24 -9.64 -0.11 5.17
C SER A 24 -10.16 -1.54 5.20
N VAL A 25 -9.96 -2.31 4.13
CA VAL A 25 -10.48 -3.69 4.02
C VAL A 25 -9.51 -4.71 4.59
N TYR A 26 -8.20 -4.52 4.35
CA TYR A 26 -7.21 -5.56 4.62
C TYR A 26 -6.16 -5.17 5.67
N GLY A 27 -6.12 -3.91 6.10
CA GLY A 27 -5.03 -3.40 6.95
C GLY A 27 -3.68 -3.32 6.23
N ASP A 28 -3.69 -3.38 4.90
CA ASP A 28 -2.50 -3.44 4.07
C ASP A 28 -2.06 -2.02 3.65
N ILE A 29 -0.76 -1.82 3.42
CA ILE A 29 -0.21 -0.53 2.96
C ILE A 29 0.25 -0.67 1.52
N VAL A 30 -0.38 0.05 0.60
CA VAL A 30 0.06 0.12 -0.80
C VAL A 30 1.18 1.15 -0.92
N CYS A 31 2.34 0.73 -1.41
CA CYS A 31 3.52 1.57 -1.53
C CYS A 31 3.77 2.07 -2.95
N GLY A 32 3.25 1.36 -3.95
CA GLY A 32 3.56 1.61 -5.34
C GLY A 32 3.07 0.49 -6.25
N PHE A 33 3.60 0.44 -7.47
CA PHE A 33 3.30 -0.60 -8.45
C PHE A 33 4.48 -0.87 -9.38
N VAL A 34 4.47 -2.07 -9.97
CA VAL A 34 5.41 -2.51 -11.01
C VAL A 34 4.67 -2.57 -12.34
N HIS A 35 5.28 -2.06 -13.40
CA HIS A 35 4.81 -2.25 -14.78
C HIS A 35 5.40 -3.54 -15.35
N LYS A 36 4.57 -4.54 -15.66
CA LYS A 36 5.07 -5.86 -16.11
C LYS A 36 5.86 -5.81 -17.42
N GLY A 37 5.45 -4.96 -18.36
CA GLY A 37 6.10 -4.86 -19.67
C GLY A 37 7.51 -4.24 -19.62
N THR A 38 7.79 -3.36 -18.67
CA THR A 38 9.07 -2.65 -18.56
C THR A 38 9.86 -3.02 -17.30
N LEU A 39 9.24 -3.77 -16.38
CA LEU A 39 9.70 -3.99 -15.00
C LEU A 39 9.98 -2.67 -14.25
N GLY A 40 9.43 -1.56 -14.73
CA GLY A 40 9.56 -0.25 -14.11
C GLY A 40 8.81 -0.21 -12.79
N VAL A 41 9.47 0.27 -11.74
CA VAL A 41 8.92 0.37 -10.39
C VAL A 41 8.60 1.84 -10.08
N THR A 42 7.34 2.10 -9.73
CA THR A 42 6.90 3.42 -9.24
C THR A 42 6.51 3.30 -7.78
N LEU A 43 7.33 3.86 -6.89
CA LEU A 43 7.03 4.00 -5.46
C LEU A 43 6.46 5.38 -5.20
N ASN A 44 5.42 5.46 -4.36
CA ASN A 44 4.75 6.69 -3.94
C ASN A 44 4.47 7.64 -5.13
N PRO A 45 3.58 7.25 -6.08
CA PRO A 45 3.35 8.03 -7.29
C PRO A 45 3.02 9.50 -6.97
N PRO A 46 3.52 10.46 -7.77
CA PRO A 46 3.39 11.89 -7.49
C PRO A 46 1.92 12.33 -7.54
N ASP A 47 1.20 11.89 -8.56
CA ASP A 47 -0.25 12.10 -8.67
C ASP A 47 -0.99 10.85 -8.20
N LYS A 48 -1.54 10.91 -6.99
CA LYS A 48 -2.28 9.81 -6.38
C LYS A 48 -3.77 9.83 -6.74
N GLN A 49 -4.28 10.97 -7.22
CA GLN A 49 -5.69 11.19 -7.53
C GLN A 49 -6.00 10.94 -9.00
N ALA A 50 -4.98 10.92 -9.86
CA ALA A 50 -5.13 10.50 -11.26
C ALA A 50 -5.76 9.11 -11.37
N VAL A 51 -6.95 9.07 -11.97
CA VAL A 51 -7.67 7.84 -12.29
C VAL A 51 -6.98 7.14 -13.46
N GLN A 52 -6.72 5.85 -13.30
CA GLN A 52 -6.06 5.02 -14.30
C GLN A 52 -6.78 3.67 -14.40
N THR A 53 -6.72 3.04 -15.57
CA THR A 53 -7.30 1.70 -15.80
C THR A 53 -6.35 0.61 -15.31
N TRP A 54 -6.69 -0.07 -14.23
CA TRP A 54 -5.90 -1.16 -13.67
C TRP A 54 -6.18 -2.46 -14.42
N ASP A 55 -5.25 -2.81 -15.30
CA ASP A 55 -5.24 -4.03 -16.09
C ASP A 55 -4.14 -4.98 -15.59
N ASP A 56 -3.99 -6.11 -16.27
CA ASP A 56 -2.96 -7.10 -15.93
C ASP A 56 -1.52 -6.60 -16.14
N ASN A 57 -1.31 -5.40 -16.69
CA ASN A 57 0.03 -4.85 -16.94
C ASN A 57 0.67 -4.24 -15.68
N ARG A 58 -0.04 -4.21 -14.54
CA ARG A 58 0.46 -3.64 -13.29
C ARG A 58 0.22 -4.54 -12.10
N ASP A 59 1.26 -4.71 -11.29
CA ASP A 59 1.16 -5.34 -9.97
C ASP A 59 1.37 -4.30 -8.88
N LEU A 60 0.52 -4.32 -7.85
CA LEU A 60 0.72 -3.46 -6.68
C LEU A 60 1.82 -4.00 -5.78
N ILE A 61 2.64 -3.08 -5.26
CA ILE A 61 3.59 -3.36 -4.18
C ILE A 61 2.88 -3.06 -2.86
N VAL A 62 2.73 -4.07 -2.03
CA VAL A 62 1.94 -4.00 -0.80
C VAL A 62 2.76 -4.51 0.38
N LEU A 63 2.82 -3.71 1.45
CA LEU A 63 3.33 -4.16 2.74
C LEU A 63 2.17 -4.72 3.56
N ARG A 64 2.37 -5.93 4.06
CA ARG A 64 1.40 -6.67 4.87
C ARG A 64 2.09 -7.12 6.16
N GLU A 65 1.42 -6.91 7.29
CA GLU A 65 1.90 -7.48 8.56
C GLU A 65 1.84 -9.01 8.49
N SER A 66 2.99 -9.66 8.72
CA SER A 66 3.13 -11.12 8.61
C SER A 66 2.55 -11.91 9.77
N ILE A 67 2.00 -11.23 10.79
CA ILE A 67 1.53 -11.86 12.02
C ILE A 67 0.08 -11.47 12.27
N GLN A 68 -0.83 -12.44 12.16
CA GLN A 68 -2.08 -12.41 12.92
C GLN A 68 -1.70 -12.55 14.40
N GLN A 69 -1.22 -11.48 15.04
CA GLN A 69 -1.15 -11.50 16.49
C GLN A 69 -2.60 -11.55 16.97
N PRO A 70 -2.99 -12.57 17.78
CA PRO A 70 -4.32 -12.60 18.35
C PRO A 70 -4.51 -11.28 19.11
N LYS A 71 -5.52 -10.50 18.70
CA LYS A 71 -5.92 -9.24 19.35
C LYS A 71 -6.53 -9.50 20.73
N VAL A 72 -5.85 -10.22 21.62
CA VAL A 72 -6.13 -10.17 23.05
C VAL A 72 -4.82 -10.46 23.78
N LEU A 73 -4.13 -9.40 24.18
CA LEU A 73 -3.69 -9.20 25.56
C LEU A 73 -2.97 -7.85 25.69
N GLY A 74 -3.74 -6.88 26.20
CA GLY A 74 -3.24 -5.83 27.10
C GLY A 74 -2.31 -4.77 26.51
N ARG A 75 -2.80 -3.52 26.50
CA ARG A 75 -2.03 -2.30 26.77
C ARG A 75 -0.51 -2.37 26.49
N VAL A 76 -0.09 -1.58 25.48
CA VAL A 76 1.25 -1.00 25.23
C VAL A 76 1.78 -1.41 23.84
N ALA A 77 1.38 -0.63 22.82
CA ALA A 77 2.24 -0.30 21.68
C ALA A 77 1.74 0.97 20.97
N LYS A 78 1.28 1.98 21.74
CA LYS A 78 1.30 3.37 21.25
C LYS A 78 2.70 3.91 21.46
N SER A 79 3.67 3.42 20.69
CA SER A 79 5.00 4.01 20.64
C SER A 79 5.42 4.22 19.18
N ARG A 80 5.01 5.38 18.67
CA ARG A 80 5.98 6.34 18.12
C ARG A 80 6.71 5.92 16.83
N LEU A 81 5.96 5.67 15.76
CA LEU A 81 6.44 5.89 14.38
C LEU A 81 6.42 7.40 13.99
N GLN A 82 6.61 8.29 14.96
CA GLN A 82 6.69 9.73 14.71
C GLN A 82 8.05 10.26 15.16
N ARG A 83 8.80 10.80 14.19
CA ARG A 83 9.99 11.67 14.30
C ARG A 83 11.34 10.95 14.44
N GLN A 84 11.84 10.41 13.34
CA GLN A 84 13.29 10.31 13.13
C GLN A 84 13.67 10.62 11.68
N ALA A 85 13.14 11.72 11.19
CA ALA A 85 13.76 12.54 10.14
C ALA A 85 13.77 13.97 10.71
N VAL A 86 14.81 14.76 10.44
CA VAL A 86 15.11 16.11 10.98
C VAL A 86 15.93 16.01 12.30
N ARG A 87 17.26 16.24 12.38
CA ARG A 87 18.19 17.15 11.67
C ARG A 87 19.64 16.60 11.60
N LYS A 88 20.38 16.99 10.54
CA LYS A 88 21.85 16.92 10.41
C LYS A 88 22.55 17.84 11.44
N PRO A 89 23.79 17.53 11.87
CA PRO A 89 24.60 18.42 12.69
C PRO A 89 25.28 19.52 11.86
N LEU A 90 25.48 20.69 12.47
CA LEU A 90 26.55 21.64 12.15
C LEU A 90 27.69 21.37 13.14
#